data_AF-A0A399PDA9-F1
#
_entry.id   AF-A0A399PDA9-F1
#
_cell.length_a   1.000
_cell.length_b   1.000
_cell.length_c   1.000
_cell.angle_alpha   90.00
_cell.angle_beta   90.00
_cell.angle_gamma   90.00
#
_symmetry.space_group_name_H-M   'P 1'
#
loop_
_entity.id
_entity.type
_entity.pdbx_description
1 polymer ?
#
loop_
_entity_poly.entity_id
_entity_poly.type
_entity_poly.pdbx_seq_one_letter_code
_entity_poly.pdbx_strand_id
1 'polypeptide(L)'
;AALRRAGAADPLRIRVHQDALASETALDLNAELTGETADLRHHGLDDALAAGARIVVARLPRSLDALDEWAGVVARAAADDVTVLAGGRVKHMTPAMTEVLARRFGDVHATLARQKSRILVARRPLRADDGDPYPRGASHPDLGLEVRAHGAAFAGSKIDIGTRFLLSFLADLPADARVAVDLGCGTGVIASAVALARPGLRVIATDQSWAA
;
A
#
# COMPACT_ATOMS: atom_id res chain seq x y z
N ALA A 1 -17.00 -9.33 -18.38
CA ALA A 1 -17.99 -10.43 -18.65
C ALA A 1 -18.66 -11.06 -17.40
N ALA A 2 -17.93 -11.38 -16.32
CA ALA A 2 -18.51 -12.01 -15.13
C ALA A 2 -19.47 -11.09 -14.35
N LEU A 3 -19.14 -9.81 -14.23
CA LEU A 3 -19.99 -8.82 -13.55
C LEU A 3 -21.31 -8.55 -14.29
N ARG A 4 -21.27 -8.50 -15.63
CA ARG A 4 -22.47 -8.45 -16.47
C ARG A 4 -23.36 -9.69 -16.27
N ARG A 5 -22.76 -10.89 -16.19
CA ARG A 5 -23.51 -12.12 -15.87
C ARG A 5 -24.16 -12.08 -14.48
N ALA A 6 -23.63 -11.27 -13.56
CA ALA A 6 -24.22 -11.01 -12.25
C ALA A 6 -25.26 -9.85 -12.25
N GLY A 7 -25.62 -9.31 -13.42
CA GLY A 7 -26.65 -8.29 -13.57
C GLY A 7 -26.19 -6.85 -13.38
N ALA A 8 -24.88 -6.57 -13.36
CA ALA A 8 -24.39 -5.20 -13.28
C ALA A 8 -24.62 -4.44 -14.59
N ALA A 9 -25.20 -3.24 -14.48
CA ALA A 9 -25.46 -2.37 -15.63
C ALA A 9 -24.19 -1.62 -16.05
N ASP A 10 -24.01 -1.47 -17.36
CA ASP A 10 -22.87 -0.76 -17.95
C ASP A 10 -23.08 0.77 -17.99
N PRO A 11 -21.97 1.55 -18.05
CA PRO A 11 -20.60 1.09 -17.90
C PRO A 11 -20.24 0.90 -16.41
N LEU A 12 -19.66 -0.27 -16.11
CA LEU A 12 -19.11 -0.57 -14.80
C LEU A 12 -17.79 0.17 -14.62
N ARG A 13 -17.73 1.13 -13.69
CA ARG A 13 -16.50 1.88 -13.38
C ARG A 13 -15.85 1.28 -12.14
N ILE A 14 -14.58 0.89 -12.27
CA ILE A 14 -13.81 0.30 -11.19
C ILE A 14 -12.56 1.15 -10.99
N ARG A 15 -12.44 1.72 -9.80
CA ARG A 15 -11.19 2.33 -9.34
C ARG A 15 -10.37 1.28 -8.63
N VAL A 16 -9.10 1.21 -8.94
CA VAL A 16 -8.18 0.22 -8.40
C VAL A 16 -6.88 0.88 -7.98
N HIS A 17 -6.37 0.43 -6.84
CA HIS A 17 -5.01 0.72 -6.43
C HIS A 17 -4.25 -0.61 -6.37
N GLN A 18 -3.05 -0.63 -6.95
CA GLN A 18 -2.09 -1.71 -6.78
C GLN A 18 -0.80 -1.08 -6.29
N ASP A 19 -0.23 -1.63 -5.23
CA ASP A 19 1.08 -1.16 -4.77
C ASP A 19 2.17 -1.53 -5.78
N ALA A 20 2.14 -2.75 -6.35
CA ALA A 20 3.15 -3.19 -7.29
C ALA A 20 2.80 -2.84 -8.74
N LEU A 21 3.71 -2.17 -9.46
CA LEU A 21 3.61 -1.87 -10.90
C LEU A 21 3.39 -3.15 -11.74
N ALA A 22 4.00 -4.26 -11.35
CA ALA A 22 3.77 -5.56 -12.00
C ALA A 22 2.31 -6.02 -11.87
N SER A 23 1.62 -5.65 -10.78
CA SER A 23 0.21 -5.98 -10.57
C SER A 23 -0.72 -5.05 -11.36
N GLU A 24 -0.37 -3.77 -11.53
CA GLU A 24 -1.08 -2.87 -12.47
C GLU A 24 -0.99 -3.41 -13.90
N THR A 25 0.24 -3.69 -14.36
CA THR A 25 0.50 -4.23 -15.69
C THR A 25 -0.25 -5.54 -15.92
N ALA A 26 -0.23 -6.45 -14.93
CA ALA A 26 -0.94 -7.71 -15.02
C ALA A 26 -2.46 -7.52 -15.06
N LEU A 27 -3.01 -6.51 -14.39
CA LEU A 27 -4.45 -6.22 -14.45
C LEU A 27 -4.84 -5.80 -15.87
N ASP A 28 -4.10 -4.89 -16.48
CA ASP A 28 -4.40 -4.38 -17.83
C ASP A 28 -4.30 -5.48 -18.88
N LEU A 29 -3.23 -6.28 -18.83
CA LEU A 29 -3.03 -7.41 -19.75
C LEU A 29 -4.14 -8.47 -19.60
N ASN A 30 -4.60 -8.75 -18.37
CA ASN A 30 -5.70 -9.69 -18.15
C ASN A 30 -7.05 -9.13 -18.58
N ALA A 31 -7.27 -7.82 -18.43
CA ALA A 31 -8.47 -7.17 -18.91
C ALA A 31 -8.58 -7.26 -20.44
N GLU A 32 -7.48 -7.00 -21.14
CA GLU A 32 -7.39 -7.19 -22.60
C GLU A 32 -7.63 -8.65 -23.00
N LEU A 33 -6.89 -9.59 -22.38
CA LEU A 33 -6.98 -11.02 -22.68
C LEU A 33 -8.41 -11.58 -22.53
N THR A 34 -9.15 -11.09 -21.54
CA THR A 34 -10.50 -11.57 -21.24
C THR A 34 -11.62 -10.75 -21.88
N GLY A 35 -11.27 -9.71 -22.66
CA GLY A 35 -12.23 -8.80 -23.26
C GLY A 35 -13.10 -8.08 -22.23
N GLU A 36 -12.50 -7.66 -21.11
CA GLU A 36 -13.22 -6.92 -20.07
C GLU A 36 -13.57 -5.51 -20.58
N THR A 37 -14.77 -5.07 -20.19
CA THR A 37 -15.41 -3.85 -20.70
C THR A 37 -15.66 -2.82 -19.60
N ALA A 38 -15.30 -3.15 -18.36
CA ALA A 38 -15.30 -2.20 -17.27
C ALA A 38 -14.31 -1.06 -17.55
N ASP A 39 -14.69 0.16 -17.18
CA ASP A 39 -13.79 1.32 -17.13
C ASP A 39 -12.90 1.17 -15.89
N LEU A 40 -11.75 0.51 -16.08
CA LEU A 40 -10.71 0.33 -15.06
C LEU A 40 -9.87 1.60 -14.97
N ARG A 41 -9.76 2.17 -13.77
CA ARG A 41 -8.92 3.34 -13.51
C ARG A 41 -7.95 3.06 -12.38
N HIS A 42 -6.66 3.14 -12.68
CA HIS A 42 -5.60 3.07 -11.67
C HIS A 42 -5.55 4.38 -10.87
N HIS A 43 -5.35 4.26 -9.57
CA HIS A 43 -5.25 5.35 -8.61
C HIS A 43 -4.12 5.09 -7.61
N GLY A 44 -3.53 6.17 -7.09
CA GLY A 44 -2.75 6.11 -5.86
C GLY A 44 -3.62 5.73 -4.66
N LEU A 45 -2.99 5.52 -3.50
CA LEU A 45 -3.72 5.26 -2.26
C LEU A 45 -4.16 6.57 -1.61
N ASP A 46 -5.11 7.25 -2.24
CA ASP A 46 -5.63 8.55 -1.81
C ASP A 46 -7.18 8.56 -1.75
N ASP A 47 -7.74 9.66 -1.26
CA ASP A 47 -9.18 9.79 -1.10
C ASP A 47 -9.95 9.65 -2.43
N ALA A 48 -9.34 9.96 -3.58
CA ALA A 48 -10.00 9.82 -4.89
C ALA A 48 -10.24 8.35 -5.27
N LEU A 49 -9.40 7.43 -4.79
CA LEU A 49 -9.62 5.98 -4.93
C LEU A 49 -10.96 5.56 -4.30
N ALA A 50 -11.25 6.04 -3.09
CA ALA A 50 -12.40 5.60 -2.30
C ALA A 50 -13.62 6.53 -2.38
N ALA A 51 -13.49 7.74 -2.93
CA ALA A 51 -14.53 8.78 -2.96
C ALA A 51 -15.92 8.24 -3.35
N GLY A 52 -16.87 8.22 -2.41
CA GLY A 52 -18.25 7.77 -2.64
C GLY A 52 -18.41 6.27 -2.97
N ALA A 53 -17.38 5.45 -2.79
CA ALA A 53 -17.49 4.00 -2.97
C ALA A 53 -18.47 3.41 -1.95
N ARG A 54 -19.39 2.56 -2.41
CA ARG A 54 -20.34 1.82 -1.55
C ARG A 54 -19.90 0.36 -1.32
N ILE A 55 -19.02 -0.16 -2.18
CA ILE A 55 -18.42 -1.48 -2.05
C ILE A 55 -16.92 -1.33 -2.28
N VAL A 56 -16.13 -1.88 -1.37
CA VAL A 56 -14.67 -2.00 -1.51
C VAL A 56 -14.29 -3.46 -1.38
N VAL A 57 -13.55 -3.97 -2.35
CA VAL A 57 -12.99 -5.33 -2.31
C VAL A 57 -11.49 -5.20 -2.21
N ALA A 58 -10.91 -5.79 -1.16
CA ALA A 58 -9.48 -5.71 -0.89
C ALA A 58 -8.89 -7.09 -0.64
N ARG A 59 -7.63 -7.28 -1.04
CA ARG A 59 -6.82 -8.39 -0.53
C ARG A 59 -6.19 -7.91 0.79
N LEU A 60 -6.32 -8.71 1.85
CA LEU A 60 -5.65 -8.40 3.11
C LEU A 60 -4.13 -8.33 2.88
N PRO A 61 -3.48 -7.20 3.21
CA PRO A 61 -2.04 -7.07 3.10
C PRO A 61 -1.35 -7.88 4.21
N ARG A 62 -0.05 -8.11 4.07
CA ARG A 62 0.76 -8.76 5.12
C ARG A 62 1.08 -7.80 6.27
N SER A 63 1.24 -6.51 5.96
CA SER A 63 1.53 -5.45 6.91
C SER A 63 0.25 -4.95 7.57
N LEU A 64 0.26 -4.80 8.90
CA LEU A 64 -0.82 -4.13 9.62
C LEU A 64 -0.86 -2.63 9.35
N ASP A 65 0.29 -2.02 9.05
CA ASP A 65 0.35 -0.59 8.69
C ASP A 65 -0.28 -0.36 7.32
N ALA A 66 -0.03 -1.23 6.35
CA ALA A 66 -0.70 -1.18 5.06
C ALA A 66 -2.22 -1.34 5.22
N LEU A 67 -2.65 -2.24 6.11
CA LEU A 67 -4.07 -2.42 6.43
C LEU A 67 -4.67 -1.15 7.05
N ASP A 68 -3.96 -0.52 7.98
CA ASP A 68 -4.43 0.70 8.66
C ASP A 68 -4.54 1.88 7.69
N GLU A 69 -3.56 2.05 6.79
CA GLU A 69 -3.52 3.13 5.81
C GLU A 69 -4.68 3.06 4.81
N TRP A 70 -4.85 1.93 4.11
CA TRP A 70 -5.95 1.84 3.14
C TRP A 70 -7.32 1.85 3.84
N ALA A 71 -7.43 1.28 5.04
CA ALA A 71 -8.66 1.36 5.83
C ALA A 71 -8.98 2.80 6.21
N GLY A 72 -7.97 3.62 6.52
CA GLY A 72 -8.08 5.06 6.74
C GLY A 72 -8.64 5.79 5.52
N VAL A 73 -8.03 5.58 4.35
CA VAL A 73 -8.49 6.16 3.06
C VAL A 73 -9.96 5.82 2.80
N VAL A 74 -10.33 4.54 2.96
CA VAL A 74 -11.72 4.10 2.76
C VAL A 74 -12.66 4.73 3.79
N ALA A 75 -12.31 4.73 5.08
CA ALA A 75 -13.17 5.27 6.12
C ALA A 75 -13.43 6.77 5.95
N ARG A 76 -12.44 7.54 5.48
CA ARG A 76 -12.60 8.97 5.23
C ARG A 76 -13.47 9.26 4.00
N ALA A 77 -13.14 8.65 2.86
CA ALA A 77 -13.64 9.11 1.56
C ALA A 77 -14.81 8.29 1.00
N ALA A 78 -15.02 7.06 1.45
CA ALA A 78 -16.12 6.23 0.98
C ALA A 78 -17.49 6.73 1.47
N ALA A 79 -18.55 6.18 0.89
CA ALA A 79 -19.92 6.48 1.30
C ALA A 79 -20.21 5.96 2.73
N ASP A 80 -21.16 6.58 3.43
CA ASP A 80 -21.51 6.21 4.81
C ASP A 80 -22.00 4.76 4.95
N ASP A 81 -22.54 4.21 3.87
CA ASP A 81 -23.05 2.85 3.78
C ASP A 81 -22.08 1.88 3.10
N VAL A 82 -20.79 2.24 3.00
CA VAL A 82 -19.77 1.37 2.42
C VAL A 82 -19.71 0.02 3.12
N THR A 83 -19.62 -1.05 2.32
CA THR A 83 -19.22 -2.38 2.79
C THR A 83 -17.86 -2.74 2.22
N VAL A 84 -16.90 -2.97 3.13
CA VAL A 84 -15.56 -3.45 2.81
C VAL A 84 -15.52 -4.97 2.94
N LEU A 85 -15.01 -5.63 1.92
CA LEU A 85 -14.81 -7.07 1.84
C LEU A 85 -13.31 -7.35 1.68
N ALA A 86 -12.61 -7.58 2.80
CA ALA A 86 -11.17 -7.81 2.81
C ALA A 86 -10.85 -9.32 2.93
N GLY A 87 -10.41 -9.93 1.84
CA GLY A 87 -10.17 -11.37 1.73
C GLY A 87 -8.72 -11.78 1.96
N GLY A 88 -8.49 -12.91 2.63
CA GLY A 88 -7.15 -13.46 2.84
C GLY A 88 -7.14 -14.97 3.11
N ARG A 89 -5.94 -15.58 3.08
CA ARG A 89 -5.77 -16.97 3.49
C ARG A 89 -5.71 -17.06 5.00
N VAL A 90 -6.43 -18.03 5.59
CA VAL A 90 -6.55 -18.19 7.06
C VAL A 90 -5.17 -18.27 7.74
N LYS A 91 -4.19 -18.95 7.12
CA LYS A 91 -2.82 -19.08 7.66
C LYS A 91 -2.02 -17.77 7.76
N HIS A 92 -2.50 -16.69 7.14
CA HIS A 92 -1.86 -15.37 7.17
C HIS A 92 -2.72 -14.33 7.90
N MET A 93 -3.88 -14.74 8.44
CA MET A 93 -4.76 -13.84 9.17
C MET A 93 -4.42 -13.88 10.66
N THR A 94 -4.42 -12.71 11.27
CA THR A 94 -4.22 -12.54 12.71
C THR A 94 -5.41 -11.79 13.32
N PRO A 95 -5.71 -11.98 14.62
CA PRO A 95 -6.74 -11.19 15.31
C PRO A 95 -6.50 -9.68 15.21
N ALA A 96 -5.21 -9.26 15.20
CA ALA A 96 -4.80 -7.87 15.06
C ALA A 96 -5.32 -7.19 13.77
N MET A 97 -5.58 -7.93 12.69
CA MET A 97 -6.18 -7.36 11.48
C MET A 97 -7.62 -6.86 11.74
N THR A 98 -8.41 -7.60 12.53
CA THR A 98 -9.75 -7.18 12.93
C THR A 98 -9.67 -5.94 13.82
N GLU A 99 -8.72 -5.92 14.75
CA GLU A 99 -8.49 -4.77 15.64
C GLU A 99 -8.12 -3.51 14.84
N VAL A 100 -7.28 -3.63 13.81
CA VAL A 100 -6.94 -2.53 12.91
C VAL A 100 -8.17 -1.98 12.20
N LEU A 101 -8.98 -2.85 11.60
CA LEU A 101 -10.23 -2.43 10.95
C LEU A 101 -11.20 -1.80 11.95
N ALA A 102 -11.30 -2.31 13.18
CA ALA A 102 -12.20 -1.80 14.20
C ALA A 102 -11.84 -0.38 14.68
N ARG A 103 -10.62 0.09 14.46
CA ARG A 103 -10.25 1.50 14.68
C ARG A 103 -10.85 2.44 13.63
N ARG A 104 -11.18 1.94 12.45
CA ARG A 104 -11.66 2.72 11.30
C ARG A 104 -13.13 2.45 10.96
N PHE A 105 -13.73 1.39 11.52
CA PHE A 105 -15.08 0.92 11.22
C PHE A 105 -15.80 0.46 12.49
N GLY A 106 -17.07 0.83 12.64
CA GLY A 106 -17.87 0.50 13.81
C GLY A 106 -18.45 -0.92 13.80
N ASP A 107 -18.56 -1.57 12.65
CA ASP A 107 -18.94 -2.99 12.54
C ASP A 107 -17.88 -3.75 11.76
N VAL A 108 -17.20 -4.68 12.44
CA VAL A 108 -16.19 -5.55 11.85
C VAL A 108 -16.42 -6.98 12.31
N HIS A 109 -16.54 -7.90 11.37
CA HIS A 109 -16.65 -9.32 11.67
C HIS A 109 -16.01 -10.20 10.59
N ALA A 110 -15.66 -11.42 10.98
CA ALA A 110 -15.13 -12.42 10.09
C ALA A 110 -16.23 -13.34 9.55
N THR A 111 -16.17 -13.70 8.27
CA THR A 111 -17.01 -14.76 7.72
C THR A 111 -16.54 -16.14 8.17
N LEU A 112 -17.39 -17.17 7.97
CA LEU A 112 -16.92 -18.55 8.01
C LEU A 112 -15.80 -18.78 6.99
N ALA A 113 -14.84 -19.62 7.35
CA ALA A 113 -13.78 -20.01 6.44
C ALA A 113 -14.33 -20.92 5.33
N ARG A 114 -13.82 -20.75 4.12
CA ARG A 114 -14.07 -21.60 2.94
C ARG A 114 -12.76 -21.76 2.17
N GLN A 115 -12.42 -22.99 1.80
CA GLN A 115 -11.23 -23.31 1.00
C GLN A 115 -9.92 -22.67 1.54
N LYS A 116 -9.73 -22.70 2.86
CA LYS A 116 -8.58 -22.11 3.58
C LYS A 116 -8.47 -20.57 3.42
N SER A 117 -9.57 -19.92 3.09
CA SER A 117 -9.71 -18.47 2.94
C SER A 117 -10.88 -17.96 3.78
N ARG A 118 -10.87 -16.66 4.07
CA ARG A 118 -11.88 -15.99 4.87
C ARG A 118 -11.93 -14.51 4.48
N ILE A 119 -13.09 -13.88 4.69
CA ILE A 119 -13.31 -12.45 4.47
C ILE A 119 -13.49 -11.77 5.82
N LEU A 120 -12.85 -10.63 6.02
CA LEU A 120 -13.21 -9.65 7.04
C LEU A 120 -14.16 -8.65 6.40
N VAL A 121 -15.34 -8.50 6.99
CA VAL A 121 -16.35 -7.53 6.58
C VAL A 121 -16.24 -6.34 7.50
N ALA A 122 -16.12 -5.14 6.94
CA ALA A 122 -16.06 -3.87 7.67
C ALA A 122 -17.13 -2.90 7.15
N ARG A 123 -17.86 -2.24 8.05
CA ARG A 123 -18.99 -1.33 7.79
C ARG A 123 -19.03 -0.21 8.82
N ARG A 124 -19.85 0.81 8.55
CA ARG A 124 -20.02 2.00 9.41
C ARG A 124 -18.67 2.71 9.60
N PRO A 125 -18.14 3.36 8.56
CA PRO A 125 -16.86 4.05 8.64
C PRO A 125 -16.87 5.08 9.76
N LEU A 126 -15.77 5.12 10.54
CA LEU A 126 -15.55 6.08 11.60
C LEU A 126 -14.69 7.21 11.04
N ARG A 127 -15.28 8.41 10.90
CA ARG A 127 -14.55 9.61 10.49
C ARG A 127 -13.96 10.27 11.73
N ALA A 128 -12.64 10.22 11.84
CA ALA A 128 -11.91 10.96 12.86
C ALA A 128 -11.46 12.31 12.29
N ASP A 129 -11.49 13.35 13.12
CA ASP A 129 -11.12 14.72 12.74
C ASP A 129 -9.60 14.96 12.71
N ASP A 130 -8.78 13.98 13.13
CA ASP A 130 -7.34 14.11 13.37
C ASP A 130 -6.44 13.85 12.14
N GLY A 131 -7.03 13.68 10.95
CA GLY A 131 -6.29 13.45 9.70
C GLY A 131 -5.72 12.02 9.58
N ASP A 132 -5.14 11.70 8.42
CA ASP A 132 -4.47 10.41 8.23
C ASP A 132 -3.02 10.48 8.74
N PRO A 133 -2.55 9.58 9.63
CA PRO A 133 -1.16 9.56 10.07
C PRO A 133 -0.16 9.13 8.98
N TYR A 134 -0.61 8.75 7.78
CA TYR A 134 0.27 8.32 6.69
C TYR A 134 0.61 9.46 5.70
N PRO A 135 1.85 9.50 5.19
CA PRO A 135 2.97 8.61 5.54
C PRO A 135 3.50 8.87 6.96
N ARG A 136 3.79 7.79 7.71
CA ARG A 136 4.29 7.88 9.09
C ARG A 136 5.76 8.28 9.10
N GLY A 137 6.15 9.15 10.02
CA GLY A 137 7.53 9.64 10.15
C GLY A 137 8.30 9.02 11.33
N ALA A 138 9.62 8.90 11.18
CA ALA A 138 10.55 8.70 12.29
C ALA A 138 11.88 9.41 12.03
N SER A 139 12.43 10.05 13.06
CA SER A 139 13.73 10.71 13.00
C SER A 139 14.86 9.72 13.30
N HIS A 140 15.93 9.78 12.50
CA HIS A 140 17.18 9.03 12.67
C HIS A 140 18.37 10.01 12.65
N PRO A 141 18.62 10.72 13.77
CA PRO A 141 19.67 11.74 13.84
C PRO A 141 21.08 11.20 13.62
N ASP A 142 21.31 9.91 13.92
CA ASP A 142 22.56 9.20 13.67
C ASP A 142 22.94 9.16 12.18
N LEU A 143 21.96 9.27 11.30
CA LEU A 143 22.14 9.36 9.84
C LEU A 143 21.79 10.73 9.28
N GLY A 144 21.32 11.67 10.11
CA GLY A 144 20.81 12.97 9.67
C GLY A 144 19.56 12.87 8.80
N LEU A 145 18.70 11.85 9.01
CA LEU A 145 17.52 11.59 8.18
C LEU A 145 16.22 11.69 8.98
N GLU A 146 15.16 12.16 8.33
CA GLU A 146 13.76 11.91 8.72
C GLU A 146 13.15 10.98 7.68
N VAL A 147 12.78 9.76 8.09
CA VAL A 147 12.22 8.75 7.19
C VAL A 147 10.70 8.82 7.27
N ARG A 148 10.05 8.96 6.12
CA ARG A 148 8.60 8.88 5.97
C ARG A 148 8.23 7.65 5.16
N ALA A 149 7.17 6.97 5.58
CA ALA A 149 6.80 5.68 5.01
C ALA A 149 5.29 5.53 4.90
N HIS A 150 4.85 5.10 3.72
CA HIS A 150 3.55 4.49 3.54
C HIS A 150 3.51 3.12 4.25
N GLY A 151 2.32 2.64 4.60
CA GLY A 151 2.12 1.43 5.40
C GLY A 151 2.56 0.13 4.71
N ALA A 152 2.63 0.14 3.37
CA ALA A 152 3.16 -0.97 2.57
C ALA A 152 4.69 -0.91 2.36
N ALA A 153 5.34 0.22 2.67
CA ALA A 153 6.77 0.38 2.49
C ALA A 153 7.58 -0.59 3.36
N PHE A 154 8.70 -1.08 2.84
CA PHE A 154 9.58 -1.97 3.59
C PHE A 154 10.13 -1.29 4.85
N ALA A 155 10.10 -2.01 5.97
CA ALA A 155 10.51 -1.55 7.30
C ALA A 155 9.76 -0.31 7.85
N GLY A 156 8.73 0.19 7.15
CA GLY A 156 8.03 1.42 7.53
C GLY A 156 9.00 2.59 7.69
N SER A 157 8.81 3.43 8.71
CA SER A 157 9.72 4.54 9.01
C SER A 157 10.98 4.12 9.78
N LYS A 158 11.14 2.83 10.10
CA LYS A 158 12.35 2.31 10.76
C LYS A 158 13.40 1.97 9.71
N ILE A 159 14.65 1.89 10.16
CA ILE A 159 15.76 1.46 9.31
C ILE A 159 16.12 0.03 9.70
N ASP A 160 15.96 -0.88 8.75
CA ASP A 160 16.30 -2.29 8.91
C ASP A 160 17.79 -2.49 9.24
N ILE A 161 18.09 -3.54 9.99
CA ILE A 161 19.47 -3.83 10.43
C ILE A 161 20.40 -4.11 9.25
N GLY A 162 19.90 -4.74 8.18
CA GLY A 162 20.66 -4.96 6.96
C GLY A 162 20.96 -3.65 6.24
N THR A 163 20.00 -2.71 6.21
CA THR A 163 20.24 -1.35 5.71
C THR A 163 21.32 -0.66 6.54
N ARG A 164 21.22 -0.68 7.88
CA ARG A 164 22.25 -0.10 8.76
C ARG A 164 23.63 -0.68 8.52
N PHE A 165 23.72 -2.00 8.33
CA PHE A 165 24.96 -2.67 8.02
C PHE A 165 25.52 -2.22 6.66
N LEU A 166 24.69 -2.17 5.61
CA LEU A 166 25.11 -1.70 4.29
C LEU A 166 25.65 -0.27 4.33
N LEU A 167 25.01 0.62 5.09
CA LEU A 167 25.44 2.01 5.23
C LEU A 167 26.83 2.16 5.88
N SER A 168 27.33 1.15 6.58
CA SER A 168 28.70 1.18 7.13
C SER A 168 29.79 1.17 6.05
N PHE A 169 29.45 0.78 4.81
CA PHE A 169 30.37 0.73 3.67
C PHE A 169 30.27 1.97 2.76
N LEU A 170 29.57 3.04 3.15
CA LEU A 170 29.43 4.24 2.31
C LEU A 170 30.77 4.89 1.94
N ALA A 171 31.74 4.84 2.86
CA ALA A 171 33.08 5.38 2.61
C ALA A 171 33.86 4.59 1.55
N ASP A 172 33.48 3.33 1.31
CA ASP A 172 34.13 2.42 0.38
C ASP A 172 33.57 2.53 -1.06
N LEU A 173 32.58 3.40 -1.28
CA LEU A 173 32.05 3.66 -2.62
C LEU A 173 33.15 4.16 -3.56
N PRO A 174 33.25 3.64 -4.81
CA PRO A 174 34.31 4.05 -5.74
C PRO A 174 34.41 5.58 -5.88
N ALA A 175 35.64 6.09 -5.82
CA ALA A 175 35.88 7.54 -5.84
C ALA A 175 35.48 8.18 -7.17
N ASP A 176 35.59 7.43 -8.27
CA ASP A 176 35.24 7.84 -9.63
C ASP A 176 33.79 7.54 -10.02
N ALA A 177 33.00 6.94 -9.12
CA ALA A 177 31.58 6.70 -9.35
C ALA A 177 30.86 8.02 -9.71
N ARG A 178 30.05 7.96 -10.77
CA ARG A 178 29.26 9.10 -11.27
C ARG A 178 27.77 8.92 -11.08
N VAL A 179 27.32 7.67 -11.04
CA VAL A 179 25.92 7.29 -10.84
C VAL A 179 25.85 6.14 -9.85
N ALA A 180 24.94 6.22 -8.88
CA ALA A 180 24.53 5.11 -8.04
C ALA A 180 23.05 4.80 -8.30
N VAL A 181 22.70 3.51 -8.31
CA VAL A 181 21.31 3.06 -8.45
C VAL A 181 20.95 2.25 -7.22
N ASP A 182 19.91 2.69 -6.52
CA ASP A 182 19.27 2.00 -5.42
C ASP A 182 18.05 1.24 -5.97
N LEU A 183 18.24 -0.07 -6.19
CA LEU A 183 17.25 -0.96 -6.81
C LEU A 183 16.41 -1.65 -5.72
N GLY A 184 15.12 -1.35 -5.70
CA GLY A 184 14.26 -1.72 -4.58
C GLY A 184 14.48 -0.77 -3.41
N CYS A 185 14.43 0.54 -3.70
CA CYS A 185 14.85 1.58 -2.77
C CYS A 185 14.01 1.65 -1.50
N GLY A 186 12.79 1.07 -1.50
CA GLY A 186 11.82 1.27 -0.43
C GLY A 186 11.70 2.76 -0.11
N THR A 187 11.73 3.11 1.17
CA THR A 187 11.67 4.51 1.66
C THR A 187 12.84 5.42 1.27
N GLY A 188 13.79 4.93 0.46
CA GLY A 188 14.89 5.72 -0.10
C GLY A 188 16.00 6.03 0.91
N VAL A 189 16.09 5.30 2.01
CA VAL A 189 17.12 5.51 3.05
C VAL A 189 18.53 5.38 2.49
N ILE A 190 18.79 4.33 1.69
CA ILE A 190 20.11 4.10 1.10
C ILE A 190 20.42 5.21 0.10
N ALA A 191 19.52 5.47 -0.84
CA ALA A 191 19.68 6.57 -1.80
C ALA A 191 19.98 7.93 -1.13
N SER A 192 19.23 8.27 -0.06
CA SER A 192 19.41 9.52 0.68
C SER A 192 20.75 9.58 1.38
N ALA A 193 21.17 8.49 2.04
CA ALA A 193 22.46 8.42 2.72
C ALA A 193 23.64 8.52 1.73
N VAL A 194 23.52 7.89 0.55
CA VAL A 194 24.51 8.02 -0.53
C VAL A 194 24.58 9.46 -1.04
N ALA A 195 23.45 10.12 -1.25
CA ALA A 195 23.40 11.50 -1.72
C ALA A 195 24.03 12.48 -0.72
N LEU A 196 23.80 12.28 0.58
CA LEU A 196 24.42 13.06 1.65
C LEU A 196 25.94 12.83 1.72
N ALA A 197 26.39 11.58 1.64
CA ALA A 197 27.80 11.24 1.70
C ALA A 197 28.59 11.65 0.44
N ARG A 198 27.95 11.68 -0.73
CA ARG A 198 28.57 11.97 -2.02
C ARG A 198 27.73 13.00 -2.82
N PRO A 199 27.75 14.30 -2.46
CA PRO A 199 26.89 15.32 -3.09
C PRO A 199 27.06 15.50 -4.61
N GLY A 200 28.20 15.09 -5.18
CA GLY A 200 28.45 15.12 -6.63
C GLY A 200 28.02 13.86 -7.40
N LEU A 201 27.53 12.84 -6.70
CA LEU A 201 27.10 11.58 -7.29
C LEU A 201 25.62 11.66 -7.67
N ARG A 202 25.28 11.32 -8.91
CA ARG A 202 23.86 11.19 -9.30
C ARG A 202 23.29 9.92 -8.68
N VAL A 203 22.28 10.05 -7.83
CA VAL A 203 21.60 8.90 -7.23
C VAL A 203 20.26 8.68 -7.91
N ILE A 204 19.98 7.44 -8.31
CA ILE A 204 18.70 7.00 -8.86
C ILE A 204 18.10 6.00 -7.88
N ALA A 205 16.99 6.36 -7.25
CA ALA A 205 16.19 5.43 -6.45
C ALA A 205 15.03 4.94 -7.32
N THR A 206 14.80 3.63 -7.33
CA THR A 206 13.68 3.03 -8.06
C THR A 206 13.14 1.81 -7.35
N ASP A 207 11.83 1.66 -7.38
CA ASP A 207 11.11 0.52 -6.83
C ASP A 207 9.95 0.14 -7.77
N GLN A 208 9.45 -1.08 -7.59
CA GLN A 208 8.21 -1.51 -8.22
C GLN A 208 6.97 -1.13 -7.39
N SER A 209 7.17 -0.75 -6.12
CA SER A 209 6.13 -0.38 -5.16
C SER A 209 5.79 1.10 -5.26
N TRP A 210 4.50 1.44 -5.25
CA TRP A 210 3.99 2.79 -5.14
C TRP A 210 4.27 3.39 -3.76
N ALA A 211 4.31 2.56 -2.72
CA ALA A 211 4.57 2.96 -1.34
C ALA A 211 6.04 3.29 -1.05
N ALA A 212 6.97 3.04 -1.99
CA ALA A 212 8.40 3.26 -1.86
C ALA A 212 8.78 4.75 -2.06
#